data_AF-A0A3R6LP34-F1
#
_entry.id   AF-A0A3R6LP34-F1
#
_cell.length_a   1.000
_cell.length_b   1.000
_cell.length_c   1.000
_cell.angle_alpha   90.00
_cell.angle_beta   90.00
_cell.angle_gamma   90.00
#
_symmetry.space_group_name_H-M   'P 1'
#
loop_
_entity.id
_entity.type
_entity.pdbx_description
1 polymer ?
#
loop_
_entity_poly.entity_id
_entity_poly.type
_entity_poly.pdbx_seq_one_letter_code
_entity_poly.pdbx_strand_id
1 'polypeptide(L)'
;MEIKIRGVDYTLRYTARGLFIYEQIVGVPFSPDKLLNEYTLMYSMILANNRHFSMLFDEFIDVCDDEPTLFSDFRKWLVRELKQKSQLMQIEDIEAQEDEVKKN
;
A
#
# COMPACT_ATOMS: atom_id res chain seq x y z
N MET A 1 -1.44 -8.85 -1.40
CA MET A 1 -1.82 -9.50 -2.68
C MET A 1 -0.58 -9.99 -3.40
N GLU A 2 -0.76 -10.80 -4.44
CA GLU A 2 0.29 -11.13 -5.41
C GLU A 2 -0.08 -10.51 -6.75
N ILE A 3 0.91 -10.02 -7.48
CA ILE A 3 0.74 -9.53 -8.86
C ILE A 3 1.77 -10.21 -9.75
N LYS A 4 1.43 -10.41 -11.02
CA LYS A 4 2.35 -10.93 -12.02
C LYS A 4 2.74 -9.78 -12.94
N ILE A 5 4.03 -9.50 -13.06
CA ILE A 5 4.57 -8.52 -14.00
C ILE A 5 5.59 -9.24 -14.88
N ARG A 6 5.39 -9.21 -16.21
CA ARG A 6 6.27 -9.85 -17.20
C ARG A 6 6.58 -11.32 -16.89
N GLY A 7 5.59 -12.06 -16.37
CA GLY A 7 5.72 -13.48 -16.02
C GLY A 7 6.31 -13.76 -14.62
N VAL A 8 6.81 -12.75 -13.92
CA VAL A 8 7.37 -12.88 -12.57
C VAL A 8 6.33 -12.50 -11.52
N ASP A 9 6.22 -13.30 -10.46
CA ASP A 9 5.30 -13.04 -9.35
C ASP A 9 5.95 -12.15 -8.29
N TYR A 10 5.24 -11.09 -7.93
CA TYR A 10 5.64 -10.10 -6.93
C TYR A 10 4.63 -10.06 -5.80
N THR A 11 5.14 -10.06 -4.57
CA THR A 11 4.30 -9.92 -3.37
C THR A 11 4.11 -8.44 -3.03
N LEU A 12 2.87 -8.02 -2.76
CA LEU A 12 2.57 -6.71 -2.19
C LEU A 12 1.92 -6.88 -0.82
N ARG A 13 2.50 -6.25 0.20
CA ARG A 13 1.90 -6.15 1.54
C ARG A 13 1.92 -4.70 1.99
N TYR A 14 0.86 -4.26 2.66
CA TYR A 14 0.79 -2.90 3.19
C TYR A 14 1.67 -2.78 4.45
N THR A 15 2.93 -2.41 4.25
CA THR A 15 3.96 -2.38 5.30
C THR A 15 4.46 -0.98 5.57
N ALA A 16 4.94 -0.73 6.80
CA ALA A 16 5.59 0.53 7.15
C ALA A 16 6.79 0.83 6.25
N ARG A 17 7.57 -0.19 5.85
CA ARG A 17 8.69 -0.03 4.91
C ARG A 17 8.23 0.52 3.55
N GLY A 18 7.10 0.05 3.02
CA GLY A 18 6.56 0.58 1.77
C GLY A 18 6.12 2.05 1.90
N LEU A 19 5.56 2.43 3.06
CA LEU A 19 5.24 3.84 3.34
C LEU A 19 6.49 4.71 3.47
N PHE A 20 7.56 4.22 4.11
CA PHE A 20 8.81 4.95 4.20
C PHE A 20 9.46 5.14 2.83
N ILE A 21 9.48 4.11 1.98
CA ILE A 21 9.99 4.24 0.61
C ILE A 21 9.18 5.27 -0.18
N TYR A 22 7.85 5.25 -0.06
CA TYR A 22 7.00 6.27 -0.66
C TYR A 22 7.38 7.68 -0.19
N GLU A 23 7.49 7.88 1.11
CA GLU A 23 7.82 9.19 1.70
C GLU A 23 9.23 9.65 1.31
N GLN A 24 10.19 8.73 1.17
CA GLN A 24 11.53 9.04 0.66
C GLN A 24 11.52 9.49 -0.81
N ILE A 25 10.61 8.95 -1.64
CA ILE A 25 10.48 9.31 -3.05
C ILE A 25 9.75 10.66 -3.20
N VAL A 26 8.64 10.85 -2.48
CA VAL A 26 7.75 12.01 -2.67
C VAL A 26 8.09 13.18 -1.74
N GLY A 27 8.75 12.92 -0.61
CA GLY A 27 9.12 13.90 0.42
C GLY A 27 8.03 14.21 1.44
N VAL A 28 6.87 13.55 1.35
CA VAL A 28 5.75 13.71 2.30
C VAL A 28 5.05 12.37 2.55
N PRO A 29 4.31 12.22 3.68
CA PRO A 29 3.52 11.03 3.96
C PRO A 29 2.47 10.76 2.87
N PHE A 30 2.05 9.49 2.75
CA PHE A 30 1.08 9.07 1.74
C PHE A 30 -0.29 9.75 1.90
N SER A 31 -0.77 10.31 0.79
CA SER A 31 -2.14 10.81 0.62
C SER A 31 -2.74 10.31 -0.70
N PRO A 32 -3.98 9.78 -0.71
CA PRO A 32 -4.65 9.30 -1.92
C PRO A 32 -5.34 10.43 -2.71
N ASP A 33 -4.77 11.64 -2.72
CA ASP A 33 -5.32 12.82 -3.39
C ASP A 33 -4.97 12.88 -4.89
N LYS A 34 -3.92 12.17 -5.31
CA LYS A 34 -3.44 12.15 -6.68
C LYS A 34 -3.20 10.73 -7.17
N LEU A 35 -3.50 10.51 -8.45
CA LEU A 35 -3.25 9.25 -9.12
C LEU A 35 -1.76 8.85 -9.06
N LEU A 36 -0.86 9.83 -9.26
CA LEU A 36 0.58 9.61 -9.13
C LEU A 36 0.95 9.07 -7.75
N ASN A 37 0.33 9.55 -6.67
CA ASN A 37 0.62 9.08 -5.32
C ASN A 37 0.23 7.60 -5.15
N GLU A 38 -0.89 7.19 -5.73
CA GLU A 38 -1.32 5.79 -5.68
C GLU A 38 -0.39 4.86 -6.47
N TYR A 39 0.06 5.27 -7.66
CA TYR A 39 1.05 4.52 -8.44
C TYR A 39 2.41 4.46 -7.73
N THR A 40 2.88 5.58 -7.18
CA THR A 40 4.12 5.62 -6.41
C THR A 40 4.01 4.74 -5.17
N LEU A 41 2.85 4.68 -4.51
CA LEU A 41 2.63 3.79 -3.38
C LEU A 41 2.69 2.32 -3.82
N MET A 42 2.03 1.95 -4.92
CA MET A 42 2.09 0.59 -5.47
C MET A 42 3.53 0.18 -5.76
N TYR A 43 4.28 1.02 -6.46
CA TYR A 43 5.70 0.82 -6.76
C TYR A 43 6.54 0.67 -5.48
N SER A 44 6.32 1.54 -4.49
CA SER A 44 7.03 1.51 -3.21
C SER A 44 6.79 0.23 -2.43
N MET A 45 5.57 -0.32 -2.49
CA MET A 45 5.24 -1.61 -1.87
C MET A 45 5.96 -2.75 -2.58
N ILE A 46 6.03 -2.74 -3.92
CA ILE A 46 6.78 -3.75 -4.68
C ILE A 46 8.27 -3.72 -4.26
N LEU A 47 8.87 -2.53 -4.20
CA LEU A 47 10.26 -2.35 -3.73
C LEU A 47 10.46 -2.86 -2.30
N ALA A 48 9.54 -2.53 -1.38
CA ALA A 48 9.64 -2.92 0.03
C ALA A 48 9.54 -4.43 0.25
N ASN A 49 8.78 -5.12 -0.60
CA ASN A 49 8.41 -6.51 -0.43
C ASN A 49 9.28 -7.49 -1.25
N ASN A 50 9.96 -7.02 -2.29
CA ASN A 50 10.67 -7.87 -3.25
C ASN A 50 12.12 -7.39 -3.43
N ARG A 51 13.07 -8.04 -2.75
CA ARG A 51 14.50 -7.64 -2.75
C ARG A 51 15.18 -7.68 -4.12
N HIS A 52 14.63 -8.43 -5.07
CA HIS A 52 15.17 -8.60 -6.42
C HIS A 52 14.49 -7.71 -7.45
N PHE A 53 13.55 -6.86 -7.05
CA PHE A 53 12.89 -5.94 -7.95
C PHE A 53 13.84 -4.79 -8.31
N SER A 54 14.11 -4.62 -9.60
CA SER A 54 15.06 -3.63 -10.13
C SER A 54 14.49 -2.78 -11.27
N MET A 55 13.20 -2.94 -11.57
CA MET A 55 12.51 -2.19 -12.62
C MET A 55 12.38 -0.73 -12.20
N LEU A 56 12.63 0.20 -13.13
CA LEU A 56 12.49 1.63 -12.88
C LEU A 56 11.01 2.04 -12.80
N PHE A 57 10.74 3.22 -12.23
CA PHE A 57 9.37 3.70 -12.12
C PHE A 57 8.70 3.86 -13.49
N ASP A 58 9.39 4.43 -14.48
CA ASP A 58 8.86 4.60 -15.84
C ASP A 58 8.53 3.25 -16.49
N GLU A 59 9.40 2.26 -16.37
CA GLU A 59 9.15 0.90 -16.89
C GLU A 59 7.97 0.22 -16.20
N PHE A 60 7.74 0.53 -14.92
CA PHE A 60 6.60 0.05 -14.16
C PHE A 60 5.29 0.73 -14.63
N ILE A 61 5.33 2.03 -14.96
CA ILE A 61 4.18 2.72 -15.55
C ILE A 61 3.83 2.14 -16.91
N ASP A 62 4.82 1.86 -17.78
CA ASP A 62 4.58 1.21 -19.07
C ASP A 62 3.85 -0.13 -18.90
N VAL A 63 4.24 -0.94 -17.90
CA VAL A 63 3.54 -2.19 -17.56
C VAL A 63 2.11 -1.94 -17.11
N CYS A 64 1.86 -0.90 -16.31
CA CYS A 64 0.51 -0.55 -15.86
C CYS A 64 -0.37 -0.03 -17.00
N ASP A 65 0.21 0.66 -17.98
CA ASP A 65 -0.51 1.13 -19.17
C ASP A 65 -0.87 -0.05 -20.10
N ASP A 66 0.02 -1.02 -20.25
CA ASP A 66 -0.23 -2.27 -21.00
C ASP A 66 -1.25 -3.19 -20.30
N GLU A 67 -1.26 -3.22 -18.95
CA GLU A 67 -2.18 -4.01 -18.14
C GLU A 67 -2.93 -3.18 -17.08
N PRO A 68 -3.96 -2.38 -17.47
CA PRO A 68 -4.68 -1.48 -16.54
C PRO A 68 -5.39 -2.18 -15.37
N THR A 69 -5.64 -3.48 -15.49
CA THR A 69 -6.24 -4.30 -14.43
C THR A 69 -5.35 -4.39 -13.19
N LEU A 70 -4.02 -4.33 -13.35
CA LEU A 70 -3.07 -4.38 -12.23
C LEU A 70 -3.34 -3.25 -11.22
N PHE A 71 -3.50 -2.03 -11.73
CA PHE A 71 -3.74 -0.87 -10.88
C PHE A 71 -5.16 -0.89 -10.28
N SER A 72 -6.17 -1.28 -11.07
CA SER A 72 -7.54 -1.42 -10.58
C SER A 72 -7.63 -2.39 -9.39
N ASP A 73 -6.97 -3.53 -9.50
CA ASP A 73 -6.98 -4.55 -8.46
C ASP A 73 -6.14 -4.15 -7.25
N PHE A 74 -5.00 -3.48 -7.48
CA PHE A 74 -4.25 -2.84 -6.40
C PHE A 74 -5.11 -1.84 -5.63
N ARG A 75 -5.85 -0.95 -6.30
CA ARG A 75 -6.69 0.05 -5.65
C ARG A 75 -7.80 -0.61 -4.82
N LYS A 76 -8.46 -1.64 -5.35
CA LYS A 76 -9.47 -2.42 -4.59
C LYS A 76 -8.85 -3.07 -3.35
N TRP A 77 -7.66 -3.65 -3.48
CA TRP A 77 -6.93 -4.24 -2.37
C TRP A 77 -6.52 -3.18 -1.33
N LEU A 78 -5.97 -2.05 -1.76
CA LEU A 78 -5.56 -0.94 -0.90
C LEU A 78 -6.71 -0.42 -0.05
N VAL A 79 -7.89 -0.21 -0.66
CA VAL A 79 -9.09 0.22 0.08
C VAL A 79 -9.49 -0.80 1.15
N ARG A 80 -9.36 -2.11 0.87
CA ARG A 80 -9.64 -3.16 1.87
C ARG A 80 -8.63 -3.14 3.02
N GLU A 81 -7.34 -3.01 2.71
CA GLU A 81 -6.27 -2.93 3.72
C GLU A 81 -6.45 -1.71 4.63
N LEU A 82 -6.73 -0.54 4.05
CA LEU A 82 -6.96 0.69 4.81
C LEU A 82 -8.23 0.58 5.68
N LYS A 83 -9.30 -0.01 5.15
CA LYS A 83 -10.53 -0.24 5.93
C LYS A 83 -10.32 -1.22 7.07
N GLN A 84 -9.56 -2.29 6.85
CA GLN A 84 -9.23 -3.25 7.90
C GLN A 84 -8.42 -2.58 9.00
N LYS A 85 -7.42 -1.77 8.64
CA LYS A 85 -6.60 -1.03 9.61
C LYS A 85 -7.39 0.05 10.36
N SER A 86 -8.31 0.75 9.69
CA SER A 86 -9.15 1.74 10.37
C SER A 86 -10.15 1.09 11.33
N GLN A 87 -10.69 -0.07 10.98
CA GLN A 87 -11.57 -0.85 11.86
C GLN A 87 -10.82 -1.39 13.08
N LEU A 88 -9.56 -1.82 12.94
CA LEU A 88 -8.73 -2.24 14.07
C LEU A 88 -8.48 -1.08 15.04
N MET A 89 -8.15 0.11 14.54
CA MET A 89 -7.98 1.30 15.38
C MET A 89 -9.26 1.65 16.15
N GLN A 90 -10.43 1.54 15.51
CA GLN A 90 -11.72 1.79 16.18
C GLN A 90 -12.04 0.77 17.28
N ILE A 91 -11.64 -0.49 17.13
CA ILE A 91 -11.84 -1.53 18.15
C ILE A 91 -10.90 -1.29 19.34
N GLU A 92 -9.63 -0.96 19.08
CA GLU A 92 -8.66 -0.61 20.13
C GLU A 92 -9.12 0.60 20.96
N ASP A 93 -9.71 1.61 20.31
CA ASP A 93 -10.27 2.79 20.99
C ASP A 93 -11.48 2.43 21.88
N ILE A 94 -12.33 1.49 21.46
CA ILE A 94 -13.48 1.02 22.24
C ILE A 94 -13.02 0.20 23.44
N GLU A 95 -12.07 -0.72 23.26
CA GLU A 95 -11.51 -1.54 24.34
C GLU A 95 -10.80 -0.67 25.39
N ALA A 96 -10.02 0.34 24.96
CA ALA A 96 -9.36 1.28 25.86
C ALA A 96 -10.37 2.09 26.70
N GLN A 97 -11.49 2.51 26.11
CA GLN A 97 -12.55 3.23 26.82
C GLN A 97 -13.29 2.34 27.83
N GLU A 98 -13.56 1.08 27.50
CA GLU A 98 -14.19 0.14 28.44
C GLU A 98 -13.31 -0.17 29.66
N ASP A 99 -11.99 -0.27 29.47
CA ASP A 99 -11.03 -0.52 30.55
C ASP A 99 -10.84 0.69 31.47
N GLU A 100 -11.00 1.92 30.97
CA GLU A 100 -11.05 3.13 31.81
C GLU A 100 -12.33 3.22 32.64
N VAL A 101 -13.48 2.84 32.07
CA VAL A 101 -14.77 2.84 32.79
C VAL A 101 -14.80 1.78 33.90
N LYS A 102 -14.15 0.62 33.72
CA LYS A 102 -14.07 -0.44 34.75
C LYS A 102 -13.10 -0.13 35.90
N LYS A 103 -12.21 0.85 35.74
CA LYS A 103 -11.21 1.26 36.75
C LYS A 103 -11.69 2.39 37.68
N ASN A 104 -12.79 3.07 37.33
CA ASN A 104 -13.44 4.09 38.16
C ASN A 104 -14.69 3.53 38.86
#